data_AF-A0A2L0HRI8-F1
#
_entry.id   AF-A0A2L0HRI8-F1
#
_cell.length_a   1.000
_cell.length_b   1.000
_cell.length_c   1.000
_cell.angle_alpha   90.00
_cell.angle_beta   90.00
_cell.angle_gamma   90.00
#
_symmetry.space_group_name_H-M   'P 1'
#
loop_
_entity.id
_entity.type
_entity.pdbx_description
1 polymer ?
#
loop_
_entity_poly.entity_id
_entity_poly.type
_entity_poly.pdbx_seq_one_letter_code
_entity_poly.pdbx_strand_id
1 'polypeptide(L)'
;MSNSTSTPNTGLSYKDAGVDIEAGDALVDRIKSVAKRTTRPEVMGGLGGFGALCKIPKGYEEPVLVSGTDGVGTKLRLALNLNRHDTIGQDLVAMCVNDLLVCGAEPLFFLDYYATGHLNVDVAADVVTGIGKGCELAGCALVGGETAEMPGMYEGEDYDLAGFCVGVVEQSKIIDGSKVKAGDILIGVASSGAHSNGYSLLRKILDVKNVDLTQIVDGRPLADTAMEPTRIYVKPILELCKQVDVHAMAHITGGGLPGNLPRVLPNGAQAIINESSWEWPELFKLLQKEGGVEQFEMYRTFNCGVGMVIAVDANDADKTIALLTEQGEKAWAMGHIVDNAESVEGADEKIRVIFA
;
A
#
# COMPACT_ATOMS: atom_id res chain seq x y z
N MET A 1 61.23 29.55 27.34
CA MET A 1 60.60 28.29 26.92
C MET A 1 59.50 27.95 27.90
N SER A 2 58.24 27.89 27.45
CA SER A 2 57.29 26.82 27.81
C SER A 2 55.96 27.07 27.09
N ASN A 3 55.85 26.42 25.93
CA ASN A 3 54.68 25.94 25.20
C ASN A 3 53.30 26.54 25.54
N SER A 4 52.76 27.33 24.62
CA SER A 4 51.32 27.36 24.38
C SER A 4 50.92 26.03 23.76
N THR A 5 50.16 25.22 24.49
CA THR A 5 49.47 24.05 23.93
C THR A 5 48.40 24.53 22.97
N SER A 6 48.68 24.46 21.67
CA SER A 6 47.66 24.54 20.64
C SER A 6 46.73 23.34 20.80
N THR A 7 45.48 23.58 21.17
CA THR A 7 44.42 22.58 21.00
C THR A 7 44.37 22.17 19.52
N PRO A 8 44.42 20.86 19.20
CA PRO A 8 44.28 20.44 17.82
C PRO A 8 42.88 20.85 17.35
N ASN A 9 42.82 21.66 16.29
CA ASN A 9 41.59 21.98 15.59
C ASN A 9 41.18 20.71 14.83
N THR A 10 40.54 19.77 15.53
CA THR A 10 39.95 18.58 14.93
C THR A 10 38.76 19.03 14.10
N GLY A 11 38.97 19.19 12.80
CA GLY A 11 37.89 19.48 11.86
C GLY A 11 36.84 18.39 11.94
N LEU A 12 35.57 18.79 11.94
CA LEU A 12 34.43 17.87 11.88
C LEU A 12 34.34 17.30 10.46
N SER A 13 34.26 15.99 10.35
CA SER A 13 33.93 15.28 9.11
C SER A 13 32.41 15.09 8.98
N TYR A 14 31.96 14.72 7.78
CA TYR A 14 30.56 14.36 7.55
C TYR A 14 30.15 13.12 8.36
N LYS A 15 31.12 12.23 8.63
CA LYS A 15 30.98 11.09 9.55
C LYS A 15 30.83 11.54 11.01
N ASP A 16 31.52 12.60 11.44
CA ASP A 16 31.35 13.20 12.77
C ASP A 16 29.99 13.91 12.92
N ALA A 17 29.36 14.29 11.80
CA ALA A 17 27.97 14.75 11.75
C ALA A 17 26.96 13.58 11.70
N GLY A 18 27.43 12.33 11.77
CA GLY A 18 26.64 11.11 11.83
C GLY A 18 26.20 10.53 10.49
N VAL A 19 26.87 10.88 9.39
CA VAL A 19 26.58 10.33 8.05
C VAL A 19 27.74 9.44 7.56
N ASP A 20 27.45 8.16 7.35
CA ASP A 20 28.42 7.14 6.95
C ASP A 20 28.25 6.70 5.49
N ILE A 21 29.03 7.32 4.60
CA ILE A 21 29.04 7.01 3.17
C ILE A 21 29.43 5.55 2.92
N GLU A 22 30.32 4.96 3.74
CA GLU A 22 30.74 3.56 3.59
C GLU A 22 29.59 2.59 3.88
N ALA A 23 28.70 2.93 4.81
CA ALA A 23 27.51 2.14 5.12
C ALA A 23 26.49 2.19 3.98
N GLY A 24 26.35 3.35 3.31
CA GLY A 24 25.56 3.50 2.09
C GLY A 24 26.06 2.61 0.95
N ASP A 25 27.36 2.62 0.68
CA ASP A 25 27.97 1.77 -0.36
C ASP A 25 27.79 0.27 -0.05
N ALA A 26 27.94 -0.13 1.21
CA ALA A 26 27.72 -1.51 1.65
C ALA A 26 26.25 -1.94 1.49
N LEU A 27 25.29 -1.05 1.75
CA LEU A 27 23.87 -1.32 1.52
C LEU A 27 23.60 -1.54 0.03
N VAL A 28 24.11 -0.66 -0.83
CA VAL A 28 23.98 -0.77 -2.29
C VAL A 28 24.48 -2.13 -2.78
N ASP A 29 25.64 -2.59 -2.29
CA ASP A 29 26.19 -3.90 -2.65
C ASP A 29 25.28 -5.08 -2.25
N ARG A 30 24.65 -5.03 -1.07
CA ARG A 30 23.72 -6.07 -0.60
C ARG A 30 22.44 -6.12 -1.44
N ILE A 31 21.89 -4.97 -1.81
CA ILE A 31 20.58 -4.88 -2.46
C ILE A 31 20.65 -4.98 -4.00
N LYS A 32 21.85 -4.99 -4.60
CA LYS A 32 22.04 -5.19 -6.06
C LYS A 32 21.29 -6.42 -6.60
N SER A 33 21.27 -7.51 -5.83
CA SER A 33 20.57 -8.73 -6.22
C SER A 33 19.04 -8.56 -6.26
N VAL A 34 18.51 -7.73 -5.38
CA VAL A 34 17.08 -7.40 -5.28
C VAL A 34 16.64 -6.61 -6.51
N ALA A 35 17.31 -5.50 -6.83
CA ALA A 35 17.00 -4.70 -8.01
C ALA A 35 17.12 -5.52 -9.31
N LYS A 36 18.15 -6.38 -9.41
CA LYS A 36 18.32 -7.28 -10.55
C LYS A 36 17.14 -8.24 -10.74
N ARG A 37 16.58 -8.82 -9.67
CA ARG A 37 15.40 -9.70 -9.77
C ARG A 37 14.14 -8.98 -10.23
N THR A 38 14.02 -7.70 -9.90
CA THR A 38 12.85 -6.87 -10.27
C THR A 38 12.96 -6.27 -11.68
N THR A 39 14.12 -6.42 -12.34
CA THR A 39 14.39 -5.74 -13.61
C THR A 39 13.38 -6.14 -14.69
N ARG A 40 12.88 -5.14 -15.40
CA ARG A 40 12.03 -5.32 -16.58
C ARG A 40 12.80 -5.06 -17.88
N PRO A 41 12.36 -5.60 -19.03
CA PRO A 41 12.98 -5.33 -20.34
C PRO A 41 13.03 -3.85 -20.73
N GLU A 42 12.12 -3.04 -20.18
CA GLU A 42 12.05 -1.61 -20.45
C GLU A 42 13.12 -0.78 -19.73
N VAL A 43 13.72 -1.31 -18.65
CA VAL A 43 14.74 -0.62 -17.86
C VAL A 43 16.05 -0.54 -18.65
N MET A 44 16.64 0.65 -18.70
CA MET A 44 17.90 0.93 -19.39
C MET A 44 18.98 1.31 -18.36
N GLY A 45 20.08 0.56 -18.34
CA GLY A 45 21.18 0.77 -17.40
C GLY A 45 21.03 -0.05 -16.12
N GLY A 46 21.54 0.46 -14.99
CA GLY A 46 21.50 -0.20 -13.70
C GLY A 46 21.63 0.78 -12.54
N LEU A 47 21.64 0.26 -11.31
CA LEU A 47 21.80 1.06 -10.09
C LEU A 47 23.12 1.85 -10.07
N GLY A 48 23.08 3.05 -9.48
CA GLY A 48 24.24 3.92 -9.29
C GLY A 48 24.44 5.01 -10.34
N GLY A 49 23.54 5.14 -11.32
CA GLY A 49 23.47 6.30 -12.21
C GLY A 49 22.71 7.48 -11.59
N PHE A 50 22.86 8.68 -12.15
CA PHE A 50 22.14 9.89 -11.71
C PHE A 50 20.62 9.82 -11.83
N GLY A 51 20.10 8.84 -12.57
CA GLY A 51 18.67 8.63 -12.74
C GLY A 51 18.38 7.29 -13.41
N ALA A 52 17.23 6.73 -13.09
CA ALA A 52 16.69 5.57 -13.75
C ALA A 52 16.13 5.93 -15.13
N LEU A 53 16.42 5.11 -16.13
CA LEU A 53 15.86 5.24 -17.47
C LEU A 53 14.93 4.05 -17.72
N CYS A 54 13.70 4.30 -18.12
CA CYS A 54 12.72 3.26 -18.43
C CYS A 54 11.94 3.65 -19.69
N LYS A 55 11.84 2.72 -20.65
CA LYS A 55 11.03 2.91 -21.85
C LYS A 55 9.55 2.71 -21.52
N ILE A 56 8.67 3.36 -22.28
CA ILE A 56 7.26 2.97 -22.30
C ILE A 56 7.17 1.61 -23.04
N PRO A 57 6.47 0.60 -22.48
CA PRO A 57 6.27 -0.67 -23.16
C PRO A 57 5.59 -0.49 -24.53
N LYS A 58 5.80 -1.45 -25.43
CA LYS A 58 5.07 -1.45 -26.71
C LYS A 58 3.61 -1.84 -26.47
N GLY A 59 2.70 -1.39 -27.33
CA GLY A 59 1.27 -1.75 -27.29
C GLY A 59 0.34 -0.65 -26.80
N TYR A 60 0.89 0.49 -26.37
CA TYR A 60 0.13 1.73 -26.13
C TYR A 60 0.18 2.62 -27.38
N GLU A 61 -0.98 3.15 -27.77
CA GLU A 61 -1.12 4.15 -28.83
C GLU A 61 -0.98 5.57 -28.24
N GLU A 62 -1.71 5.85 -27.15
CA GLU A 62 -1.68 7.12 -26.42
C GLU A 62 -1.33 6.87 -24.94
N PRO A 63 -0.06 6.55 -24.63
CA PRO A 63 0.34 6.23 -23.27
C PRO A 63 0.25 7.45 -22.34
N VAL A 64 -0.45 7.28 -21.23
CA VAL A 64 -0.53 8.24 -20.13
C VAL A 64 0.23 7.69 -18.93
N LEU A 65 1.11 8.51 -18.35
CA LEU A 65 1.83 8.14 -17.13
C LEU A 65 0.97 8.46 -15.91
N VAL A 66 0.85 7.49 -15.01
CA VAL A 66 0.19 7.64 -13.72
C VAL A 66 1.26 7.49 -12.65
N SER A 67 1.35 8.45 -11.74
CA SER A 67 2.33 8.44 -10.65
C SER A 67 1.65 8.56 -9.31
N GLY A 68 2.24 7.94 -8.30
CA GLY A 68 1.75 7.99 -6.92
C GLY A 68 2.91 7.88 -5.96
N THR A 69 2.73 8.48 -4.79
CA THR A 69 3.67 8.37 -3.67
C THR A 69 2.90 8.08 -2.42
N ASP A 70 3.44 7.20 -1.58
CA ASP A 70 2.83 6.85 -0.30
C ASP A 70 3.91 6.41 0.70
N GLY A 71 3.53 6.35 1.97
CA GLY A 71 4.32 5.77 3.04
C GLY A 71 3.64 4.52 3.60
N VAL A 72 4.34 3.84 4.52
CA VAL A 72 3.74 2.72 5.26
C VAL A 72 2.81 3.22 6.37
N GLY A 73 3.14 4.37 6.97
CA GLY A 73 2.43 4.89 8.13
C GLY A 73 2.75 4.14 9.43
N THR A 74 1.83 4.17 10.39
CA THR A 74 2.14 3.76 11.78
C THR A 74 2.28 2.26 12.01
N LYS A 75 2.11 1.43 10.96
CA LYS A 75 2.52 0.01 10.98
C LYS A 75 4.04 -0.14 11.23
N LEU A 76 4.85 0.83 10.77
CA LEU A 76 6.29 0.90 11.06
C LEU A 76 6.60 0.80 12.55
N ARG A 77 5.78 1.42 13.41
CA ARG A 77 6.00 1.36 14.86
C ARG A 77 5.77 -0.04 15.43
N LEU A 78 4.83 -0.82 14.88
CA LEU A 78 4.65 -2.21 15.28
C LEU A 78 5.81 -3.08 14.77
N ALA A 79 6.27 -2.84 13.54
CA ALA A 79 7.43 -3.51 12.95
C ALA A 79 8.70 -3.33 13.82
N LEU A 80 8.98 -2.08 14.24
CA LEU A 80 10.09 -1.74 15.14
C LEU A 80 9.96 -2.46 16.50
N ASN A 81 8.79 -2.39 17.13
CA ASN A 81 8.56 -3.04 18.43
C ASN A 81 8.75 -4.57 18.39
N LEU A 82 8.48 -5.19 17.24
CA LEU A 82 8.61 -6.64 17.03
C LEU A 82 9.95 -7.04 16.40
N ASN A 83 10.80 -6.07 16.03
CA ASN A 83 12.02 -6.28 15.25
C ASN A 83 11.77 -7.11 13.98
N ARG A 84 10.77 -6.71 13.18
CA ARG A 84 10.32 -7.40 11.95
C ARG A 84 10.22 -6.42 10.79
N HIS A 85 11.20 -6.44 9.88
CA HIS A 85 11.37 -5.42 8.84
C HIS A 85 11.26 -5.97 7.41
N ASP A 86 11.27 -7.29 7.26
CA ASP A 86 11.35 -8.02 5.99
C ASP A 86 10.09 -7.90 5.12
N THR A 87 8.93 -7.60 5.72
CA THR A 87 7.65 -7.47 5.00
C THR A 87 7.17 -6.03 4.82
N ILE A 88 7.74 -5.06 5.56
CA ILE A 88 7.25 -3.68 5.57
C ILE A 88 7.49 -2.97 4.23
N GLY A 89 8.52 -3.38 3.50
CA GLY A 89 8.78 -2.92 2.15
C GLY A 89 7.71 -3.37 1.15
N GLN A 90 7.08 -4.54 1.37
CA GLN A 90 5.95 -4.97 0.54
C GLN A 90 4.73 -4.08 0.81
N ASP A 91 4.48 -3.71 2.07
CA ASP A 91 3.41 -2.76 2.41
C ASP A 91 3.60 -1.43 1.68
N LEU A 92 4.82 -0.89 1.70
CA LEU A 92 5.16 0.35 1.00
C LEU A 92 4.82 0.29 -0.50
N VAL A 93 5.25 -0.78 -1.17
CA VAL A 93 4.97 -0.95 -2.60
C VAL A 93 3.48 -1.12 -2.86
N ALA A 94 2.80 -1.94 -2.04
CA ALA A 94 1.39 -2.24 -2.21
C ALA A 94 0.51 -0.99 -2.14
N MET A 95 0.82 -0.08 -1.21
CA MET A 95 0.12 1.20 -1.08
C MET A 95 0.15 1.99 -2.40
N CYS A 96 1.33 2.18 -2.99
CA CYS A 96 1.42 2.92 -4.25
C CYS A 96 0.80 2.16 -5.43
N VAL A 97 1.17 0.89 -5.63
CA VAL A 97 0.78 0.17 -6.88
C VAL A 97 -0.71 -0.12 -6.95
N ASN A 98 -1.38 -0.36 -5.81
CA ASN A 98 -2.83 -0.56 -5.79
C ASN A 98 -3.59 0.75 -6.06
N ASP A 99 -3.04 1.91 -5.70
CA ASP A 99 -3.63 3.22 -6.04
C ASP A 99 -3.51 3.51 -7.53
N LEU A 100 -2.36 3.25 -8.14
CA LEU A 100 -2.18 3.38 -9.59
C LEU A 100 -3.15 2.48 -10.36
N LEU A 101 -3.34 1.26 -9.84
CA LEU A 101 -4.20 0.25 -10.43
C LEU A 101 -5.67 0.70 -10.51
N VAL A 102 -6.13 1.56 -9.60
CA VAL A 102 -7.51 2.10 -9.61
C VAL A 102 -7.84 2.81 -10.93
N CYS A 103 -6.86 3.44 -11.57
CA CYS A 103 -7.04 4.08 -12.89
C CYS A 103 -6.86 3.11 -14.07
N GLY A 104 -6.64 1.82 -13.82
CA GLY A 104 -6.32 0.81 -14.83
C GLY A 104 -4.85 0.82 -15.27
N ALA A 105 -3.95 1.48 -14.52
CA ALA A 105 -2.56 1.60 -14.91
C ALA A 105 -1.74 0.35 -14.58
N GLU A 106 -0.83 -0.02 -15.49
CA GLU A 106 0.21 -1.04 -15.25
C GLU A 106 1.43 -0.39 -14.58
N PRO A 107 1.82 -0.80 -13.36
CA PRO A 107 3.04 -0.33 -12.71
C PRO A 107 4.31 -0.68 -13.53
N LEU A 108 5.13 0.33 -13.83
CA LEU A 108 6.38 0.18 -14.58
C LEU A 108 7.60 0.10 -13.67
N PHE A 109 7.77 1.10 -12.82
CA PHE A 109 8.93 1.20 -11.94
C PHE A 109 8.60 1.84 -10.60
N PHE A 110 9.45 1.57 -9.63
CA PHE A 110 9.35 2.00 -8.25
C PHE A 110 10.67 2.63 -7.80
N LEU A 111 10.56 3.66 -6.98
CA LEU A 111 11.66 4.27 -6.23
C LEU A 111 11.30 4.34 -4.75
N ASP A 112 12.30 4.22 -3.88
CA ASP A 112 12.14 4.35 -2.44
C ASP A 112 13.03 5.44 -1.84
N TYR A 113 12.59 5.97 -0.71
CA TYR A 113 13.35 6.89 0.13
C TYR A 113 13.33 6.34 1.56
N TYR A 114 14.51 6.01 2.06
CA TYR A 114 14.74 5.50 3.40
C TYR A 114 15.38 6.59 4.25
N ALA A 115 14.74 6.99 5.35
CA ALA A 115 15.27 7.99 6.28
C ALA A 115 15.41 7.41 7.67
N THR A 116 16.53 7.67 8.34
CA THR A 116 16.78 7.20 9.70
C THR A 116 17.75 8.11 10.45
N GLY A 117 17.90 7.91 11.77
CA GLY A 117 18.89 8.63 12.57
C GLY A 117 20.30 8.12 12.31
N HIS A 118 20.45 6.80 12.30
CA HIS A 118 21.69 6.08 12.00
C HIS A 118 21.39 4.81 11.20
N LEU A 119 22.13 4.58 10.13
CA LEU A 119 21.89 3.48 9.21
C LEU A 119 22.30 2.14 9.81
N ASN A 120 21.30 1.32 10.15
CA ASN A 120 21.48 -0.10 10.35
C ASN A 120 21.37 -0.83 9.00
N VAL A 121 22.51 -1.27 8.46
CA VAL A 121 22.59 -1.91 7.14
C VAL A 121 21.79 -3.22 7.06
N ASP A 122 21.69 -3.99 8.15
CA ASP A 122 20.95 -5.25 8.16
C ASP A 122 19.44 -4.98 8.06
N VAL A 123 18.92 -4.04 8.87
CA VAL A 123 17.51 -3.62 8.85
C VAL A 123 17.15 -3.01 7.49
N ALA A 124 17.98 -2.09 6.98
CA ALA A 124 17.74 -1.47 5.68
C ALA A 124 17.73 -2.51 4.54
N ALA A 125 18.62 -3.50 4.59
CA ALA A 125 18.64 -4.59 3.60
C ALA A 125 17.38 -5.46 3.66
N ASP A 126 16.84 -5.73 4.85
CA ASP A 126 15.57 -6.46 5.03
C ASP A 126 14.40 -5.67 4.44
N VAL A 127 14.33 -4.37 4.73
CA VAL A 127 13.30 -3.47 4.18
C VAL A 127 13.35 -3.47 2.66
N VAL A 128 14.52 -3.24 2.06
CA VAL A 128 14.69 -3.20 0.60
C VAL A 128 14.38 -4.57 -0.03
N THR A 129 14.69 -5.67 0.66
CA THR A 129 14.30 -7.01 0.22
C THR A 129 12.78 -7.16 0.14
N GLY A 130 12.05 -6.62 1.13
CA GLY A 130 10.60 -6.50 1.11
C GLY A 130 10.07 -5.64 -0.04
N ILE A 131 10.70 -4.49 -0.31
CA ILE A 131 10.35 -3.61 -1.44
C ILE A 131 10.51 -4.37 -2.76
N GLY A 132 11.63 -5.06 -2.95
CA GLY A 132 11.85 -5.87 -4.14
C GLY A 132 10.83 -6.99 -4.28
N LYS A 133 10.44 -7.65 -3.18
CA LYS A 133 9.37 -8.65 -3.20
C LYS A 133 8.04 -8.04 -3.63
N GLY A 134 7.70 -6.86 -3.13
CA GLY A 134 6.52 -6.10 -3.55
C GLY A 134 6.56 -5.77 -5.05
N CYS A 135 7.70 -5.31 -5.54
CA CYS A 135 7.91 -5.01 -6.96
C CYS A 135 7.73 -6.25 -7.85
N GLU A 136 8.28 -7.40 -7.46
CA GLU A 136 8.08 -8.68 -8.17
C GLU A 136 6.60 -9.10 -8.24
N LEU A 137 5.86 -8.92 -7.14
CA LEU A 137 4.43 -9.21 -7.06
C LEU A 137 3.63 -8.28 -7.97
N ALA A 138 3.93 -6.97 -7.95
CA ALA A 138 3.31 -5.96 -8.80
C ALA A 138 3.71 -6.07 -10.28
N GLY A 139 4.89 -6.65 -10.56
CA GLY A 139 5.47 -6.69 -11.89
C GLY A 139 6.17 -5.39 -12.30
N CYS A 140 6.55 -4.52 -11.36
CA CYS A 140 7.34 -3.31 -11.64
C CYS A 140 8.82 -3.52 -11.29
N ALA A 141 9.68 -2.64 -11.81
CA ALA A 141 11.12 -2.65 -11.50
C ALA A 141 11.47 -1.70 -10.36
N LEU A 142 12.27 -2.17 -9.40
CA LEU A 142 12.95 -1.28 -8.44
C LEU A 142 14.16 -0.66 -9.15
N VAL A 143 14.04 0.61 -9.54
CA VAL A 143 15.02 1.25 -10.44
C VAL A 143 15.98 2.20 -9.73
N GLY A 144 15.69 2.57 -8.49
CA GLY A 144 16.55 3.41 -7.67
C GLY A 144 15.91 3.70 -6.33
N GLY A 145 16.67 4.35 -5.47
CA GLY A 145 16.21 4.83 -4.18
C GLY A 145 17.27 5.71 -3.54
N GLU A 146 16.97 6.26 -2.38
CA GLU A 146 17.88 7.11 -1.62
C GLU A 146 17.85 6.72 -0.14
N THR A 147 19.00 6.83 0.53
CA THR A 147 19.15 6.53 1.96
C THR A 147 19.74 7.75 2.66
N ALA A 148 18.97 8.33 3.58
CA ALA A 148 19.33 9.55 4.30
C ALA A 148 19.52 9.28 5.80
N GLU A 149 20.72 9.55 6.31
CA GLU A 149 21.00 9.63 7.74
C GLU A 149 20.80 11.06 8.24
N MET A 150 19.87 11.25 9.16
CA MET A 150 19.48 12.54 9.73
C MET A 150 19.47 12.47 11.26
N PRO A 151 20.65 12.36 11.90
CA PRO A 151 20.76 12.31 13.35
C PRO A 151 20.17 13.59 13.97
N GLY A 152 19.36 13.42 15.02
CA GLY A 152 18.64 14.51 15.68
C GLY A 152 17.28 14.85 15.06
N MET A 153 16.92 14.28 13.90
CA MET A 153 15.54 14.27 13.39
C MET A 153 14.81 12.98 13.77
N TYR A 154 15.49 11.85 13.67
CA TYR A 154 14.98 10.53 14.06
C TYR A 154 15.61 10.07 15.37
N GLU A 155 14.83 9.39 16.21
CA GLU A 155 15.24 8.92 17.53
C GLU A 155 15.57 7.42 17.52
N GLY A 156 16.69 7.05 18.14
CA GLY A 156 17.07 5.64 18.31
C GLY A 156 17.20 4.90 16.97
N GLU A 157 16.46 3.79 16.83
CA GLU A 157 16.43 2.94 15.63
C GLU A 157 15.26 3.29 14.68
N ASP A 158 14.57 4.40 14.93
CA ASP A 158 13.46 4.81 14.10
C ASP A 158 13.92 5.08 12.65
N TYR A 159 13.11 4.62 11.72
CA TYR A 159 13.24 4.94 10.30
C TYR A 159 11.85 5.19 9.70
N ASP A 160 11.84 5.92 8.60
CA ASP A 160 10.65 6.19 7.80
C ASP A 160 10.91 5.84 6.34
N LEU A 161 9.82 5.53 5.63
CA LEU A 161 9.85 5.06 4.26
C LEU A 161 8.85 5.84 3.43
N ALA A 162 9.32 6.38 2.31
CA ALA A 162 8.47 6.86 1.24
C ALA A 162 8.71 6.06 -0.04
N GLY A 163 7.62 5.74 -0.72
CA GLY A 163 7.59 4.99 -1.95
C GLY A 163 7.08 5.89 -3.07
N PHE A 164 7.58 5.65 -4.27
CA PHE A 164 7.14 6.35 -5.47
C PHE A 164 7.00 5.33 -6.59
N CYS A 165 5.82 5.27 -7.21
CA CYS A 165 5.57 4.39 -8.34
C CYS A 165 5.12 5.19 -9.55
N VAL A 166 5.59 4.76 -10.73
CA VAL A 166 5.09 5.22 -12.02
C VAL A 166 4.56 4.02 -12.77
N GLY A 167 3.34 4.15 -13.28
CA GLY A 167 2.69 3.22 -14.18
C GLY A 167 2.29 3.90 -15.49
N VAL A 168 1.75 3.09 -16.40
CA VAL A 168 1.26 3.53 -17.69
C VAL A 168 -0.13 2.95 -17.96
N VAL A 169 -0.98 3.77 -18.57
CA VAL A 169 -2.32 3.38 -19.02
C VAL A 169 -2.54 3.89 -20.43
N GLU A 170 -3.35 3.17 -21.20
CA GLU A 170 -3.84 3.66 -22.49
C GLU A 170 -4.91 4.72 -22.24
N GLN A 171 -4.81 5.89 -22.87
CA GLN A 171 -5.71 7.02 -22.59
C GLN A 171 -7.19 6.64 -22.70
N SER A 172 -7.54 5.85 -23.72
CA SER A 172 -8.92 5.37 -23.95
C SER A 172 -9.42 4.32 -22.95
N LYS A 173 -8.54 3.77 -22.12
CA LYS A 173 -8.83 2.72 -21.11
C LYS A 173 -8.73 3.22 -19.68
N ILE A 174 -8.55 4.52 -19.47
CA ILE A 174 -8.53 5.10 -18.12
C ILE A 174 -9.87 4.81 -17.44
N ILE A 175 -9.80 4.28 -16.22
CA ILE A 175 -10.96 4.03 -15.37
C ILE A 175 -11.09 5.23 -14.42
N ASP A 176 -12.16 6.00 -14.58
CA ASP A 176 -12.38 7.27 -13.87
C ASP A 176 -13.73 7.34 -13.13
N GLY A 177 -14.48 6.24 -13.11
CA GLY A 177 -15.80 6.18 -12.48
C GLY A 177 -16.94 6.78 -13.30
N SER A 178 -16.67 7.41 -14.46
CA SER A 178 -17.71 8.05 -15.27
C SER A 178 -18.74 7.09 -15.86
N LYS A 179 -18.40 5.80 -15.96
CA LYS A 179 -19.29 4.73 -16.44
C LYS A 179 -20.24 4.18 -15.37
N VAL A 180 -19.99 4.51 -14.09
CA VAL A 180 -20.79 4.00 -12.97
C VAL A 180 -22.23 4.46 -13.11
N LYS A 181 -23.17 3.53 -12.90
CA LYS A 181 -24.61 3.77 -13.00
C LYS A 181 -25.38 2.94 -11.97
N ALA A 182 -26.63 3.33 -11.71
CA ALA A 182 -27.53 2.53 -10.89
C ALA A 182 -27.70 1.11 -11.47
N GLY A 183 -27.69 0.12 -10.58
CA GLY A 183 -27.73 -1.31 -10.93
C GLY A 183 -26.36 -1.95 -11.12
N ASP A 184 -25.28 -1.18 -11.19
CA ASP A 184 -23.93 -1.76 -11.14
C ASP A 184 -23.71 -2.53 -9.84
N ILE A 185 -23.01 -3.65 -9.95
CA ILE A 185 -22.69 -4.52 -8.82
C ILE A 185 -21.31 -4.17 -8.29
N LEU A 186 -21.23 -4.11 -6.96
CA LEU A 186 -19.98 -3.91 -6.24
C LEU A 186 -19.40 -5.27 -5.87
N ILE A 187 -18.22 -5.58 -6.40
CA ILE A 187 -17.45 -6.77 -6.10
C ILE A 187 -16.36 -6.41 -5.08
N GLY A 188 -16.41 -7.03 -3.90
CA GLY A 188 -15.35 -6.93 -2.90
C GLY A 188 -14.26 -7.94 -3.18
N VAL A 189 -12.99 -7.55 -3.00
CA VAL A 189 -11.82 -8.43 -3.05
C VAL A 189 -11.16 -8.45 -1.68
N ALA A 190 -10.89 -9.64 -1.16
CA ALA A 190 -10.42 -9.82 0.21
C ALA A 190 -9.11 -9.07 0.47
N SER A 191 -9.01 -8.45 1.65
CA SER A 191 -7.74 -8.00 2.22
C SER A 191 -6.97 -9.18 2.83
N SER A 192 -5.68 -8.99 3.08
CA SER A 192 -4.85 -9.96 3.82
C SER A 192 -4.92 -9.74 5.34
N GLY A 193 -5.55 -8.65 5.79
CA GLY A 193 -5.57 -8.19 7.17
C GLY A 193 -5.81 -6.68 7.20
N ALA A 194 -5.26 -5.98 8.20
CA ALA A 194 -5.39 -4.52 8.31
C ALA A 194 -4.62 -3.73 7.23
N HIS A 195 -3.85 -4.41 6.38
CA HIS A 195 -2.99 -3.80 5.36
C HIS A 195 -2.00 -2.81 5.97
N SER A 196 -1.99 -1.53 5.57
CA SER A 196 -1.11 -0.48 6.11
C SER A 196 -1.86 0.65 6.80
N ASN A 197 -3.16 0.47 7.11
CA ASN A 197 -4.02 1.53 7.64
C ASN A 197 -4.65 1.15 9.00
N GLY A 198 -5.02 2.15 9.80
CA GLY A 198 -5.63 1.95 11.12
C GLY A 198 -4.68 1.53 12.25
N TYR A 199 -3.37 1.42 11.99
CA TYR A 199 -2.37 0.91 12.95
C TYR A 199 -2.23 1.77 14.21
N SER A 200 -2.54 3.06 14.14
CA SER A 200 -2.58 3.93 15.32
C SER A 200 -3.65 3.47 16.32
N LEU A 201 -4.86 3.17 15.83
CA LEU A 201 -5.96 2.67 16.68
C LEU A 201 -5.68 1.23 17.10
N LEU A 202 -5.25 0.37 16.18
CA LEU A 202 -4.89 -1.03 16.46
C LEU A 202 -3.88 -1.09 17.61
N ARG A 203 -2.73 -0.41 17.49
CA ARG A 203 -1.72 -0.37 18.56
C ARG A 203 -2.28 0.18 19.87
N LYS A 204 -3.07 1.26 19.81
CA LYS A 204 -3.66 1.85 21.01
C LYS A 204 -4.57 0.87 21.76
N ILE A 205 -5.36 0.07 21.03
CA ILE A 205 -6.21 -0.97 21.61
C ILE A 205 -5.34 -2.04 22.27
N LEU A 206 -4.33 -2.55 21.56
CA LEU A 206 -3.43 -3.58 22.09
C LEU A 206 -2.73 -3.12 23.38
N ASP A 207 -2.22 -1.89 23.38
CA ASP A 207 -1.50 -1.30 24.51
C ASP A 207 -2.41 -1.07 25.72
N VAL A 208 -3.57 -0.40 25.53
CA VAL A 208 -4.47 -0.04 26.64
C VAL A 208 -5.13 -1.27 27.25
N LYS A 209 -5.39 -2.29 26.45
CA LYS A 209 -6.07 -3.52 26.89
C LYS A 209 -5.09 -4.64 27.27
N ASN A 210 -3.78 -4.41 27.13
CA ASN A 210 -2.72 -5.40 27.36
C ASN A 210 -3.01 -6.72 26.62
N VAL A 211 -3.37 -6.60 25.34
CA VAL A 211 -3.72 -7.75 24.50
C VAL A 211 -2.47 -8.58 24.22
N ASP A 212 -2.52 -9.88 24.52
CA ASP A 212 -1.41 -10.80 24.29
C ASP A 212 -1.22 -11.03 22.78
N LEU A 213 -0.04 -10.64 22.26
CA LEU A 213 0.34 -10.78 20.85
C LEU A 213 0.59 -12.24 20.43
N THR A 214 0.74 -13.15 21.39
CA THR A 214 0.93 -14.58 21.13
C THR A 214 -0.39 -15.34 21.00
N GLN A 215 -1.52 -14.72 21.36
CA GLN A 215 -2.83 -15.34 21.22
C GLN A 215 -3.14 -15.65 19.75
N ILE A 216 -3.94 -16.69 19.52
CA ILE A 216 -4.24 -17.17 18.18
C ILE A 216 -5.45 -16.43 17.59
N VAL A 217 -5.27 -15.84 16.42
CA VAL A 217 -6.27 -15.13 15.60
C VAL A 217 -6.09 -15.56 14.15
N ASP A 218 -7.16 -16.01 13.52
CA ASP A 218 -7.18 -16.60 12.18
C ASP A 218 -6.17 -17.78 12.07
N GLY A 219 -6.05 -18.57 13.13
CA GLY A 219 -5.19 -19.75 13.20
C GLY A 219 -3.68 -19.47 13.37
N ARG A 220 -3.27 -18.21 13.55
CA ARG A 220 -1.86 -17.80 13.75
C ARG A 220 -1.71 -16.82 14.92
N PRO A 221 -0.51 -16.60 15.47
CA PRO A 221 -0.28 -15.56 16.48
C PRO A 221 -0.77 -14.18 16.01
N LEU A 222 -1.39 -13.40 16.90
CA LEU A 222 -1.89 -12.06 16.61
C LEU A 222 -0.79 -11.14 16.06
N ALA A 223 0.45 -11.26 16.54
CA ALA A 223 1.60 -10.55 15.98
C ALA A 223 1.77 -10.81 14.47
N ASP A 224 1.61 -12.07 14.03
CA ASP A 224 1.73 -12.46 12.62
C ASP A 224 0.56 -11.94 11.81
N THR A 225 -0.66 -12.07 12.31
CA THR A 225 -1.87 -11.57 11.65
C THR A 225 -1.85 -10.04 11.53
N ALA A 226 -1.34 -9.32 12.53
CA ALA A 226 -1.18 -7.87 12.48
C ALA A 226 -0.01 -7.41 11.60
N MET A 227 1.01 -8.25 11.40
CA MET A 227 2.16 -7.96 10.52
C MET A 227 2.03 -8.54 9.11
N GLU A 228 0.91 -9.20 8.79
CA GLU A 228 0.64 -9.72 7.46
C GLU A 228 0.78 -8.57 6.43
N PRO A 229 1.58 -8.74 5.37
CA PRO A 229 1.81 -7.67 4.41
C PRO A 229 0.56 -7.41 3.58
N THR A 230 0.45 -6.16 3.13
CA THR A 230 -0.64 -5.70 2.26
C THR A 230 -0.66 -6.51 0.97
N ARG A 231 -1.87 -6.90 0.57
CA ARG A 231 -2.12 -7.66 -0.66
C ARG A 231 -1.91 -6.75 -1.86
N ILE A 232 -1.21 -7.24 -2.88
CA ILE A 232 -0.98 -6.54 -4.14
C ILE A 232 -1.91 -7.13 -5.20
N TYR A 233 -2.83 -6.33 -5.74
CA TYR A 233 -3.91 -6.78 -6.62
C TYR A 233 -3.61 -6.63 -8.12
N VAL A 234 -2.43 -6.11 -8.46
CA VAL A 234 -2.07 -5.65 -9.80
C VAL A 234 -2.30 -6.70 -10.88
N LYS A 235 -1.65 -7.87 -10.77
CA LYS A 235 -1.72 -8.90 -11.83
C LYS A 235 -3.14 -9.45 -12.03
N PRO A 236 -3.87 -9.87 -10.98
CA PRO A 236 -5.25 -10.32 -11.12
C PRO A 236 -6.17 -9.29 -11.77
N ILE A 237 -6.08 -8.03 -11.37
CA ILE A 237 -6.97 -6.98 -11.86
C ILE A 237 -6.60 -6.54 -13.27
N LEU A 238 -5.32 -6.41 -13.63
CA LEU A 238 -4.93 -6.12 -15.00
C LEU A 238 -5.36 -7.23 -15.98
N GLU A 239 -5.41 -8.48 -15.52
CA GLU A 239 -5.97 -9.57 -16.32
C GLU A 239 -7.50 -9.47 -16.44
N LEU A 240 -8.21 -9.12 -15.36
CA LEU A 240 -9.65 -8.83 -15.38
C LEU A 240 -10.00 -7.71 -16.37
N CYS A 241 -9.26 -6.59 -16.35
CA CYS A 241 -9.50 -5.43 -17.21
C CYS A 241 -9.34 -5.71 -18.72
N LYS A 242 -8.74 -6.85 -19.10
CA LYS A 242 -8.70 -7.29 -20.51
C LYS A 242 -10.00 -7.93 -20.96
N GLN A 243 -10.85 -8.36 -20.03
CA GLN A 243 -11.98 -9.24 -20.29
C GLN A 243 -13.33 -8.67 -19.80
N VAL A 244 -13.31 -7.70 -18.90
CA VAL A 244 -14.50 -7.06 -18.32
C VAL A 244 -14.38 -5.55 -18.42
N ASP A 245 -15.48 -4.87 -18.75
CA ASP A 245 -15.54 -3.41 -18.69
C ASP A 245 -15.74 -2.98 -17.23
N VAL A 246 -14.64 -2.58 -16.59
CA VAL A 246 -14.66 -2.11 -15.20
C VAL A 246 -15.06 -0.63 -15.18
N HIS A 247 -16.12 -0.32 -14.45
CA HIS A 247 -16.65 1.05 -14.38
C HIS A 247 -15.91 1.91 -13.35
N ALA A 248 -15.54 1.32 -12.21
CA ALA A 248 -14.74 1.95 -11.17
C ALA A 248 -14.00 0.92 -10.32
N MET A 249 -12.93 1.35 -9.64
CA MET A 249 -12.25 0.59 -8.61
C MET A 249 -11.97 1.48 -7.41
N ALA A 250 -12.00 0.95 -6.20
CA ALA A 250 -11.63 1.69 -4.99
C ALA A 250 -10.69 0.84 -4.15
N HIS A 251 -9.45 1.31 -3.97
CA HIS A 251 -8.51 0.74 -3.02
C HIS A 251 -8.91 1.19 -1.60
N ILE A 252 -9.14 0.23 -0.71
CA ILE A 252 -9.69 0.51 0.62
C ILE A 252 -8.56 0.71 1.62
N THR A 253 -8.22 1.98 1.85
CA THR A 253 -7.10 2.44 2.70
C THR A 253 -7.61 3.24 3.91
N GLY A 254 -6.93 4.33 4.28
CA GLY A 254 -7.38 5.23 5.33
C GLY A 254 -8.76 5.84 5.01
N GLY A 255 -9.65 5.87 5.99
CA GLY A 255 -11.07 6.20 5.77
C GLY A 255 -11.94 4.99 5.41
N GLY A 256 -11.33 3.83 5.16
CA GLY A 256 -12.01 2.56 4.89
C GLY A 256 -13.04 2.64 3.76
N LEU A 257 -14.11 1.84 3.84
CA LEU A 257 -15.17 1.86 2.81
C LEU A 257 -15.85 3.24 2.68
N PRO A 258 -16.27 3.91 3.78
CA PRO A 258 -16.95 5.20 3.69
C PRO A 258 -16.09 6.32 3.11
N GLY A 259 -14.77 6.29 3.34
CA GLY A 259 -13.84 7.34 2.91
C GLY A 259 -13.28 7.14 1.49
N ASN A 260 -13.20 5.90 1.00
CA ASN A 260 -12.55 5.59 -0.29
C ASN A 260 -13.55 5.32 -1.41
N LEU A 261 -14.59 4.52 -1.17
CA LEU A 261 -15.54 4.15 -2.22
C LEU A 261 -16.22 5.38 -2.87
N PRO A 262 -16.66 6.42 -2.13
CA PRO A 262 -17.27 7.60 -2.75
C PRO A 262 -16.36 8.39 -3.70
N ARG A 263 -15.03 8.28 -3.56
CA ARG A 263 -14.07 9.03 -4.38
C ARG A 263 -14.08 8.63 -5.86
N VAL A 264 -14.60 7.44 -6.15
CA VAL A 264 -14.65 6.87 -7.50
C VAL A 264 -16.07 6.75 -8.04
N LEU A 265 -17.04 7.31 -7.32
CA LEU A 265 -18.45 7.31 -7.71
C LEU A 265 -18.86 8.72 -8.16
N PRO A 266 -19.55 8.86 -9.30
CA PRO A 266 -20.04 10.15 -9.76
C PRO A 266 -21.11 10.71 -8.81
N ASN A 267 -21.35 12.01 -8.92
CA ASN A 267 -22.48 12.64 -8.23
C ASN A 267 -23.79 11.97 -8.65
N GLY A 268 -24.66 11.71 -7.68
CA GLY A 268 -25.91 11.00 -7.89
C GLY A 268 -25.82 9.49 -7.67
N ALA A 269 -24.62 8.90 -7.56
CA ALA A 269 -24.44 7.47 -7.29
C ALA A 269 -24.20 7.22 -5.80
N GLN A 270 -25.01 6.35 -5.20
CA GLN A 270 -24.88 5.89 -3.81
C GLN A 270 -24.56 4.40 -3.77
N ALA A 271 -23.62 4.01 -2.92
CA ALA A 271 -23.28 2.60 -2.70
C ALA A 271 -24.14 2.00 -1.59
N ILE A 272 -24.78 0.88 -1.88
CA ILE A 272 -25.48 0.05 -0.90
C ILE A 272 -24.66 -1.22 -0.66
N ILE A 273 -24.09 -1.35 0.53
CA ILE A 273 -23.25 -2.45 0.95
C ILE A 273 -24.09 -3.42 1.78
N ASN A 274 -24.15 -4.69 1.37
CA ASN A 274 -24.74 -5.76 2.16
C ASN A 274 -23.71 -6.30 3.15
N GLU A 275 -23.86 -5.97 4.42
CA GLU A 275 -22.89 -6.38 5.46
C GLU A 275 -22.86 -7.89 5.68
N SER A 276 -23.97 -8.58 5.41
CA SER A 276 -24.05 -10.04 5.54
C SER A 276 -23.35 -10.80 4.41
N SER A 277 -22.84 -10.10 3.39
CA SER A 277 -22.19 -10.72 2.23
C SER A 277 -20.78 -11.26 2.52
N TRP A 278 -20.16 -10.86 3.63
CA TRP A 278 -18.91 -11.45 4.09
C TRP A 278 -18.80 -11.46 5.61
N GLU A 279 -17.88 -12.28 6.11
CA GLU A 279 -17.50 -12.25 7.51
C GLU A 279 -16.21 -11.45 7.68
N TRP A 280 -16.20 -10.57 8.67
CA TRP A 280 -14.96 -9.90 9.08
C TRP A 280 -13.93 -10.94 9.54
N PRO A 281 -12.66 -10.83 9.11
CA PRO A 281 -11.54 -11.55 9.71
C PRO A 281 -11.51 -11.42 11.24
N GLU A 282 -11.02 -12.44 11.94
CA GLU A 282 -11.05 -12.48 13.41
C GLU A 282 -10.28 -11.30 14.04
N LEU A 283 -9.25 -10.79 13.35
CA LEU A 283 -8.53 -9.58 13.75
C LEU A 283 -9.47 -8.41 14.02
N PHE A 284 -10.41 -8.11 13.11
CA PHE A 284 -11.30 -6.95 13.27
C PHE A 284 -12.37 -7.19 14.32
N LYS A 285 -12.87 -8.43 14.44
CA LYS A 285 -13.80 -8.83 15.51
C LYS A 285 -13.14 -8.65 16.89
N LEU A 286 -11.87 -9.03 17.02
CA LEU A 286 -11.07 -8.83 18.23
C LEU A 286 -10.88 -7.35 18.53
N LEU A 287 -10.45 -6.56 17.55
CA LEU A 287 -10.22 -5.12 17.74
C LEU A 287 -11.50 -4.39 18.14
N GLN A 288 -12.62 -4.72 17.51
CA GLN A 288 -13.92 -4.15 17.85
C GLN A 288 -14.30 -4.48 19.30
N LYS A 289 -14.19 -5.77 19.68
CA LYS A 289 -14.53 -6.25 21.03
C LYS A 289 -13.66 -5.63 22.11
N GLU A 290 -12.34 -5.70 21.95
CA GLU A 290 -11.39 -5.22 22.96
C GLU A 290 -11.39 -3.69 23.06
N GLY A 291 -11.49 -3.01 21.92
CA GLY A 291 -11.54 -1.55 21.85
C GLY A 291 -12.88 -0.94 22.21
N GLY A 292 -13.98 -1.70 22.11
CA GLY A 292 -15.34 -1.15 22.22
C GLY A 292 -15.63 -0.15 21.10
N VAL A 293 -15.07 -0.38 19.91
CA VAL A 293 -15.17 0.55 18.77
C VAL A 293 -16.54 0.41 18.11
N GLU A 294 -17.19 1.53 17.82
CA GLU A 294 -18.46 1.53 17.11
C GLU A 294 -18.30 0.91 15.71
N GLN A 295 -19.33 0.20 15.22
CA GLN A 295 -19.27 -0.50 13.94
C GLN A 295 -18.97 0.44 12.76
N PHE A 296 -19.57 1.62 12.71
CA PHE A 296 -19.26 2.60 11.67
C PHE A 296 -17.80 3.07 11.75
N GLU A 297 -17.27 3.29 12.95
CA GLU A 297 -15.86 3.68 13.15
C GLU A 297 -14.89 2.56 12.76
N MET A 298 -15.28 1.29 12.93
CA MET A 298 -14.51 0.15 12.40
C MET A 298 -14.40 0.23 10.88
N TYR A 299 -15.52 0.44 10.16
CA TYR A 299 -15.50 0.59 8.70
C TYR A 299 -14.80 1.85 8.21
N ARG A 300 -14.76 2.91 9.02
CA ARG A 300 -14.07 4.16 8.70
C ARG A 300 -12.56 4.06 8.94
N THR A 301 -12.13 3.25 9.89
CA THR A 301 -10.71 3.12 10.24
C THR A 301 -10.04 1.97 9.50
N PHE A 302 -10.74 0.85 9.34
CA PHE A 302 -10.21 -0.40 8.81
C PHE A 302 -10.94 -0.81 7.54
N ASN A 303 -10.28 -1.68 6.77
CA ASN A 303 -10.86 -2.27 5.58
C ASN A 303 -11.86 -3.41 5.87
N CYS A 304 -11.92 -3.88 7.12
CA CYS A 304 -12.82 -4.93 7.61
C CYS A 304 -12.86 -6.21 6.76
N GLY A 305 -11.78 -6.54 6.05
CA GLY A 305 -11.68 -7.72 5.19
C GLY A 305 -11.79 -7.44 3.69
N VAL A 306 -12.05 -6.20 3.27
CA VAL A 306 -12.19 -5.81 1.85
C VAL A 306 -11.07 -4.86 1.46
N GLY A 307 -10.08 -5.31 0.69
CA GLY A 307 -8.95 -4.46 0.29
C GLY A 307 -9.17 -3.68 -1.00
N MET A 308 -10.03 -4.17 -1.89
CA MET A 308 -10.38 -3.50 -3.15
C MET A 308 -11.88 -3.70 -3.42
N VAL A 309 -12.54 -2.68 -3.97
CA VAL A 309 -13.91 -2.76 -4.49
C VAL A 309 -13.89 -2.47 -5.98
N ILE A 310 -14.64 -3.25 -6.76
CA ILE A 310 -14.73 -3.11 -8.22
C ILE A 310 -16.22 -2.95 -8.59
N ALA A 311 -16.55 -1.90 -9.34
CA ALA A 311 -17.90 -1.70 -9.89
C ALA A 311 -17.97 -2.19 -11.33
N VAL A 312 -18.93 -3.05 -11.63
CA VAL A 312 -19.17 -3.64 -12.97
C VAL A 312 -20.66 -3.69 -13.28
N ASP A 313 -21.02 -3.81 -14.56
CA ASP A 313 -22.40 -4.09 -14.97
C ASP A 313 -22.88 -5.41 -14.33
N ALA A 314 -24.17 -5.47 -13.98
CA ALA A 314 -24.74 -6.66 -13.35
C ALA A 314 -24.57 -7.95 -14.18
N ASN A 315 -24.50 -7.85 -15.50
CA ASN A 315 -24.28 -9.02 -16.37
C ASN A 315 -22.84 -9.55 -16.32
N ASP A 316 -21.88 -8.73 -15.87
CA ASP A 316 -20.46 -9.09 -15.77
C ASP A 316 -20.06 -9.50 -14.34
N ALA A 317 -20.95 -9.41 -13.35
CA ALA A 317 -20.66 -9.69 -11.95
C ALA A 317 -20.12 -11.11 -11.70
N ASP A 318 -20.83 -12.14 -12.15
CA ASP A 318 -20.41 -13.54 -11.96
C ASP A 318 -19.10 -13.86 -12.70
N LYS A 319 -18.95 -13.31 -13.92
CA LYS A 319 -17.72 -13.44 -14.70
C LYS A 319 -16.53 -12.81 -13.99
N THR A 320 -16.74 -11.62 -13.40
CA THR A 320 -15.72 -10.90 -12.64
C THR A 320 -15.23 -11.71 -11.44
N ILE A 321 -16.17 -12.25 -10.64
CA ILE A 321 -15.84 -13.10 -9.49
C ILE A 321 -15.07 -14.34 -9.93
N ALA A 322 -15.51 -15.00 -11.01
CA ALA A 322 -14.86 -16.20 -11.53
C ALA A 322 -13.42 -15.92 -11.97
N LEU A 323 -13.17 -14.84 -12.73
CA LEU A 323 -11.83 -14.46 -13.18
C LEU A 323 -10.90 -14.13 -12.02
N LEU A 324 -11.38 -13.36 -11.03
CA LEU A 324 -10.60 -13.05 -9.83
C LEU A 324 -10.26 -14.32 -9.04
N THR A 325 -11.21 -15.24 -8.93
CA THR A 325 -11.01 -16.53 -8.25
C THR A 325 -9.99 -17.41 -8.98
N GLU A 326 -10.03 -17.45 -10.31
CA GLU A 326 -9.03 -18.16 -11.12
C GLU A 326 -7.61 -17.58 -10.94
N GLN A 327 -7.50 -16.26 -10.74
CA GLN A 327 -6.25 -15.58 -10.41
C GLN A 327 -5.83 -15.74 -8.94
N GLY A 328 -6.59 -16.50 -8.14
CA GLY A 328 -6.28 -16.83 -6.76
C GLY A 328 -6.75 -15.78 -5.74
N GLU A 329 -7.62 -14.84 -6.13
CA GLU A 329 -8.25 -13.90 -5.22
C GLU A 329 -9.55 -14.47 -4.62
N LYS A 330 -9.92 -14.01 -3.43
CA LYS A 330 -11.26 -14.23 -2.89
C LYS A 330 -12.11 -13.01 -3.21
N ALA A 331 -13.12 -13.18 -4.04
CA ALA A 331 -14.01 -12.11 -4.47
C ALA A 331 -15.49 -12.50 -4.32
N TRP A 332 -16.35 -11.53 -4.05
CA TRP A 332 -17.79 -11.75 -3.90
C TRP A 332 -18.57 -10.47 -4.22
N ALA A 333 -19.84 -10.62 -4.60
CA ALA A 333 -20.74 -9.48 -4.69
C ALA A 333 -21.08 -8.98 -3.28
N MET A 334 -20.70 -7.74 -2.99
CA MET A 334 -20.87 -7.13 -1.67
C MET A 334 -21.93 -6.04 -1.61
N GLY A 335 -22.48 -5.64 -2.77
CA GLY A 335 -23.40 -4.53 -2.83
C GLY A 335 -23.76 -4.13 -4.25
N HIS A 336 -24.41 -2.98 -4.38
CA HIS A 336 -24.79 -2.41 -5.67
C HIS A 336 -24.89 -0.89 -5.58
N ILE A 337 -24.94 -0.24 -6.75
CA ILE A 337 -25.13 1.20 -6.88
C ILE A 337 -26.63 1.51 -7.08
N VAL A 338 -27.10 2.57 -6.42
CA VAL A 338 -28.43 3.16 -6.61
C VAL A 338 -28.32 4.66 -6.90
N ASP A 339 -29.36 5.22 -7.50
CA ASP A 339 -29.47 6.66 -7.70
C ASP A 339 -29.87 7.35 -6.39
N ASN A 340 -29.13 8.38 -5.99
CA ASN A 340 -29.48 9.29 -4.91
C ASN A 340 -28.92 10.70 -5.19
N ALA A 341 -29.81 11.68 -5.40
CA ALA A 341 -29.45 13.07 -5.69
C ALA A 341 -28.69 13.77 -4.56
N GLU A 342 -28.80 13.28 -3.32
CA GLU A 342 -28.03 13.81 -2.16
C GLU A 342 -26.62 13.22 -2.08
N SER A 343 -26.34 12.15 -2.83
CA SER A 343 -25.03 11.52 -2.91
C SER A 343 -24.10 12.33 -3.83
N VAL A 344 -23.60 13.46 -3.33
CA VAL A 344 -22.72 14.38 -4.06
C VAL A 344 -21.35 14.50 -3.40
N GLU A 345 -20.35 14.97 -4.12
CA GLU A 345 -19.03 15.25 -3.58
C GLU A 345 -19.13 16.17 -2.35
N GLY A 346 -18.46 15.79 -1.25
CA GLY A 346 -18.51 16.51 0.03
C GLY A 346 -19.75 16.24 0.90
N ALA A 347 -20.70 15.41 0.47
CA ALA A 347 -21.78 14.94 1.33
C ALA A 347 -21.25 14.05 2.47
N ASP A 348 -22.06 13.88 3.52
CA ASP A 348 -21.74 12.98 4.63
C ASP A 348 -21.46 11.56 4.11
N GLU A 349 -20.41 10.92 4.64
CA GLU A 349 -20.02 9.56 4.28
C GLU A 349 -21.19 8.57 4.45
N LYS A 350 -22.07 8.80 5.44
CA LYS A 350 -23.29 8.01 5.71
C LYS A 350 -24.39 8.22 4.68
N ILE A 351 -24.30 9.25 3.83
CA ILE A 351 -25.18 9.44 2.67
C ILE A 351 -24.58 8.73 1.46
N ARG A 352 -23.26 8.77 1.28
CA ARG A 352 -22.60 8.18 0.11
C ARG A 352 -22.54 6.65 0.15
N VAL A 353 -22.39 6.07 1.35
CA VAL A 353 -22.28 4.62 1.57
C VAL A 353 -23.27 4.20 2.65
N ILE A 354 -24.20 3.33 2.29
CA ILE A 354 -25.17 2.73 3.21
C ILE A 354 -24.75 1.29 3.47
N PHE A 355 -24.65 0.94 4.75
CA PHE A 355 -24.49 -0.43 5.20
C PHE A 355 -25.88 -0.99 5.54
N ALA A 356 -26.26 -2.06 4.86
CA ALA A 356 -27.60 -2.65 4.84
C ALA A 356 -27.61 -4.11 5.27
#